data_AF-A0A150P2Z5-F1
#
_entry.id   AF-A0A150P2Z5-F1
#
_cell.length_a   1.000
_cell.length_b   1.000
_cell.length_c   1.000
_cell.angle_alpha   90.00
_cell.angle_beta   90.00
_cell.angle_gamma   90.00
#
_symmetry.space_group_name_H-M   'P 1'
#
loop_
_entity.id
_entity.type
_entity.pdbx_description
1 polymer ?
#
loop_
_entity_poly.entity_id
_entity_poly.type
_entity_poly.pdbx_seq_one_letter_code
_entity_poly.pdbx_strand_id
1 'polypeptide(L)'
;MKTLIIQALAAGLAVLVGTKLMPGVRIRKMQTTLVVAAVFTLLNLLLGWFVKFLVAVALLPAAVVTLGLAYLFFGIVVNSVLLWATDKLIDDFEIRGLGSLVGTAALISFAGWLLPRIL
;
A
#
# COMPACT_ATOMS: atom_id res chain seq x y z
N MET A 1 15.79 -10.02 1.63
CA MET A 1 14.74 -10.88 2.23
C MET A 1 14.12 -10.26 3.50
N LYS A 2 14.90 -9.74 4.47
CA LYS A 2 14.38 -9.06 5.68
C LYS A 2 13.42 -7.88 5.37
N THR A 3 13.72 -7.09 4.34
CA THR A 3 12.92 -5.93 3.91
C THR A 3 11.50 -6.29 3.45
N LEU A 4 11.29 -7.46 2.85
CA LEU A 4 9.96 -7.86 2.34
C LEU A 4 9.00 -8.22 3.47
N ILE A 5 9.50 -8.89 4.50
CA ILE A 5 8.72 -9.28 5.68
C ILE A 5 8.39 -8.04 6.52
N ILE A 6 9.35 -7.12 6.67
CA ILE A 6 9.11 -5.85 7.37
C ILE A 6 8.12 -4.98 6.60
N GLN A 7 8.18 -4.93 5.27
CA GLN A 7 7.19 -4.22 4.44
C GLN A 7 5.80 -4.85 4.52
N ALA A 8 5.72 -6.18 4.56
CA ALA A 8 4.48 -6.91 4.74
C ALA A 8 3.81 -6.61 6.10
N LEU A 9 4.58 -6.67 7.18
CA LEU A 9 4.13 -6.31 8.53
C LEU A 9 3.76 -4.82 8.62
N ALA A 10 4.57 -3.94 8.04
CA ALA A 10 4.30 -2.51 7.96
C ALA A 10 2.99 -2.23 7.21
N ALA A 11 2.74 -2.95 6.11
CA ALA A 11 1.52 -2.78 5.34
C ALA A 11 0.29 -3.33 6.07
N GLY A 12 0.39 -4.50 6.72
CA GLY A 12 -0.69 -5.02 7.56
C GLY A 12 -1.03 -4.07 8.72
N LEU A 13 0.00 -3.53 9.39
CA LEU A 13 -0.16 -2.50 10.43
C LEU A 13 -0.73 -1.20 9.89
N ALA A 14 -0.31 -0.76 8.72
CA ALA A 14 -0.79 0.49 8.13
C ALA A 14 -2.20 0.37 7.54
N VAL A 15 -2.63 -0.82 7.09
CA VAL A 15 -4.05 -1.09 6.76
C VAL A 15 -4.90 -1.04 8.03
N LEU A 16 -4.43 -1.67 9.11
CA LEU A 16 -5.04 -1.59 10.44
C LEU A 16 -5.18 -0.14 10.92
N VAL A 17 -4.11 0.64 10.84
CA VAL A 17 -4.12 2.06 11.21
C VAL A 17 -5.01 2.88 10.25
N GLY A 18 -5.01 2.54 8.96
CA GLY A 18 -5.88 3.14 7.94
C GLY A 18 -7.36 3.00 8.26
N THR A 19 -7.81 1.86 8.78
CA THR A 19 -9.20 1.67 9.22
C THR A 19 -9.62 2.56 10.39
N LYS A 20 -8.65 2.97 11.23
CA LYS A 20 -8.91 3.87 12.37
C LYS A 20 -8.79 5.34 11.99
N LEU A 21 -7.88 5.68 11.08
CA LEU A 21 -7.62 7.06 10.68
C LEU A 21 -8.48 7.54 9.51
N MET A 22 -8.91 6.64 8.63
CA MET A 22 -9.66 6.99 7.42
C MET A 22 -11.09 6.47 7.51
N PRO A 23 -12.11 7.34 7.59
CA PRO A 23 -13.51 6.94 7.78
C PRO A 23 -14.07 6.11 6.60
N GLY A 24 -13.40 6.14 5.44
CA GLY A 24 -13.77 5.35 4.27
C GLY A 24 -13.16 3.95 4.20
N VAL A 25 -12.25 3.55 5.11
CA VAL A 25 -11.70 2.18 5.12
C VAL A 25 -12.45 1.34 6.16
N ARG A 26 -13.17 0.33 5.70
CA ARG A 26 -14.00 -0.51 6.56
C ARG A 26 -13.56 -1.97 6.50
N ILE A 27 -13.33 -2.56 7.67
CA ILE A 27 -13.19 -4.00 7.86
C ILE A 27 -14.42 -4.49 8.64
N ARG A 28 -15.19 -5.43 8.07
CA ARG A 28 -16.41 -5.93 8.71
C ARG A 28 -16.16 -6.77 9.96
N LYS A 29 -15.05 -7.51 10.03
CA LYS A 29 -14.71 -8.38 11.19
C LYS A 29 -13.25 -8.26 11.58
N MET A 30 -12.99 -8.24 12.88
CA MET A 30 -11.63 -8.11 13.41
C MET A 30 -10.70 -9.28 13.01
N GLN A 31 -11.26 -10.47 12.78
CA GLN A 31 -10.55 -11.65 12.26
C GLN A 31 -10.12 -11.48 10.80
N THR A 32 -10.90 -10.75 9.98
CA THR A 32 -10.58 -10.51 8.57
C THR A 32 -9.34 -9.65 8.41
N THR A 33 -8.99 -8.83 9.40
CA THR A 33 -7.77 -8.01 9.36
C THR A 33 -6.50 -8.82 9.10
N LEU A 34 -6.36 -9.99 9.73
CA LEU A 34 -5.19 -10.85 9.53
C LEU A 34 -5.16 -11.40 8.09
N VAL A 35 -6.33 -11.75 7.56
CA VAL A 35 -6.51 -12.22 6.18
C VAL A 35 -6.18 -11.11 5.19
N VAL A 36 -6.63 -9.88 5.44
CA VAL A 36 -6.30 -8.71 4.62
C VAL A 36 -4.80 -8.46 4.58
N ALA A 37 -4.14 -8.48 5.74
CA ALA A 37 -2.68 -8.33 5.80
C ALA A 37 -1.95 -9.45 5.04
N ALA A 38 -2.41 -10.69 5.15
CA ALA A 38 -1.83 -11.84 4.46
C ALA A 38 -2.02 -11.75 2.93
N VAL A 39 -3.24 -11.44 2.46
CA VAL A 39 -3.54 -11.29 1.03
C VAL A 39 -2.81 -10.09 0.44
N PHE A 40 -2.81 -8.94 1.12
CA PHE A 40 -2.04 -7.77 0.68
C PHE A 40 -0.56 -8.12 0.53
N THR A 41 0.01 -8.82 1.51
CA THR A 41 1.41 -9.26 1.48
C THR A 41 1.65 -10.18 0.29
N LEU A 42 0.79 -11.16 0.08
CA LEU A 42 0.89 -12.10 -1.02
C LEU A 42 0.78 -11.40 -2.38
N LEU A 43 -0.16 -10.47 -2.53
CA LEU A 43 -0.30 -9.61 -3.71
C LEU A 43 0.96 -8.75 -3.92
N ASN A 44 1.51 -8.14 -2.88
CA ASN A 44 2.73 -7.35 -2.98
C ASN A 44 3.95 -8.20 -3.38
N LEU A 45 4.00 -9.47 -2.97
CA LEU A 45 5.07 -10.39 -3.37
C LEU A 45 4.90 -10.87 -4.83
N LEU A 46 3.68 -11.27 -5.22
CA LEU A 46 3.41 -11.83 -6.54
C LEU A 46 3.29 -10.75 -7.63
N LEU A 47 2.56 -9.67 -7.35
CA LEU A 47 2.22 -8.60 -8.29
C LEU A 47 2.94 -7.30 -7.97
N GLY A 48 3.39 -7.08 -6.73
CA GLY A 48 4.00 -5.80 -6.36
C GLY A 48 5.25 -5.46 -7.15
N TRP A 49 6.06 -6.44 -7.56
CA TRP A 49 7.20 -6.20 -8.45
C TRP A 49 6.76 -5.72 -9.84
N PHE A 50 5.72 -6.32 -10.40
CA PHE A 50 5.15 -5.95 -11.70
C PHE A 50 4.50 -4.57 -11.66
N VAL A 51 3.72 -4.28 -10.60
CA VAL A 51 3.13 -2.96 -10.37
C VAL A 51 4.22 -1.90 -10.19
N LYS A 52 5.26 -2.17 -9.40
CA LYS A 52 6.42 -1.27 -9.25
C LYS A 52 7.09 -0.99 -10.59
N PHE A 53 7.29 -2.02 -11.41
CA PHE A 53 7.90 -1.86 -12.73
C PHE A 53 7.03 -0.98 -13.64
N LEU A 54 5.74 -1.29 -13.77
CA LEU A 54 4.79 -0.50 -14.56
C LEU A 54 4.75 0.96 -14.11
N VAL A 55 4.65 1.19 -12.80
CA VAL A 55 4.58 2.52 -12.22
C VAL A 55 5.89 3.28 -12.42
N ALA A 56 7.05 2.61 -12.36
CA ALA A 56 8.36 3.24 -12.60
C ALA A 56 8.50 3.69 -14.04
N VAL A 57 8.10 2.84 -15.00
CA VAL A 57 8.10 3.18 -16.43
C VAL A 57 7.11 4.31 -16.73
N ALA A 58 5.93 4.29 -16.12
CA ALA A 58 4.92 5.34 -16.29
C ALA A 58 5.34 6.68 -15.67
N LEU A 59 6.04 6.66 -14.53
CA LEU A 59 6.56 7.86 -13.86
C LEU A 59 7.85 8.37 -14.46
N LEU A 60 8.58 7.58 -15.24
CA LEU A 60 9.88 7.93 -15.82
C LEU A 60 9.87 9.27 -16.59
N PRO A 61 8.91 9.55 -17.50
CA PRO A 61 8.84 10.82 -18.21
C PRO A 61 8.64 12.00 -17.25
N ALA A 62 7.72 11.86 -16.30
CA ALA A 62 7.45 12.88 -15.28
C ALA A 62 8.65 13.06 -14.35
N ALA A 63 9.36 11.99 -14.02
CA ALA A 63 10.56 12.02 -13.20
C ALA A 63 11.71 12.74 -13.91
N VAL A 64 11.89 12.57 -15.22
CA VAL A 64 12.91 13.30 -15.98
C VAL A 64 12.61 14.81 -15.97
N VAL A 65 11.35 15.20 -16.19
CA VAL A 65 10.94 16.61 -16.17
C VAL A 65 11.05 17.23 -14.78
N THR A 66 10.72 16.48 -13.73
CA THR A 66 10.72 16.95 -12.33
C THR A 66 12.02 16.68 -11.58
N LEU A 67 13.10 16.29 -12.26
CA LEU A 67 14.40 15.95 -11.65
C LEU A 67 14.30 14.88 -10.54
N GLY A 68 13.42 13.91 -10.72
CA GLY A 68 13.21 12.79 -9.80
C GLY A 68 12.16 13.02 -8.72
N LEU A 69 11.58 14.22 -8.59
CA LEU A 69 10.52 14.49 -7.59
C LEU A 69 9.31 13.58 -7.75
N ALA A 70 8.96 13.21 -9.00
CA ALA A 70 7.85 12.30 -9.27
C ALA A 70 8.00 10.93 -8.57
N TYR A 71 9.24 10.46 -8.33
CA TYR A 71 9.48 9.21 -7.59
C TYR A 71 9.10 9.30 -6.12
N LEU A 72 8.91 10.49 -5.55
CA LEU A 72 8.40 10.64 -4.18
C LEU A 72 6.99 10.05 -4.02
N PHE A 73 6.18 10.10 -5.08
CA PHE A 73 4.83 9.55 -5.12
C PHE A 73 4.79 8.07 -5.48
N PHE A 74 5.93 7.47 -5.86
CA PHE A 74 6.02 6.10 -6.34
C PHE A 74 5.41 5.10 -5.35
N GLY A 75 5.79 5.19 -4.07
CA GLY A 75 5.27 4.29 -3.04
C GLY A 75 3.75 4.41 -2.88
N ILE A 76 3.23 5.63 -2.94
CA ILE A 76 1.79 5.91 -2.77
C ILE A 76 1.00 5.29 -3.91
N VAL A 77 1.46 5.47 -5.16
CA VAL A 77 0.79 4.91 -6.34
C VAL A 77 0.82 3.38 -6.31
N VAL A 78 1.98 2.77 -6.03
CA VAL A 78 2.12 1.31 -5.95
C VAL A 78 1.22 0.72 -4.86
N ASN A 79 1.28 1.28 -3.65
CA ASN A 79 0.47 0.79 -2.53
C ASN A 79 -1.03 1.03 -2.77
N SER A 80 -1.41 2.12 -3.43
CA SER A 80 -2.80 2.40 -3.83
C SER A 80 -3.34 1.31 -4.74
N VAL A 81 -2.57 0.92 -5.77
CA VAL A 81 -2.96 -0.14 -6.70
C VAL A 81 -3.07 -1.50 -5.99
N LEU A 82 -2.13 -1.82 -5.09
CA LEU A 82 -2.16 -3.05 -4.31
C LEU A 82 -3.34 -3.09 -3.32
N LEU A 83 -3.64 -1.97 -2.66
CA LEU A 83 -4.81 -1.86 -1.80
C LEU A 83 -6.10 -1.99 -2.59
N TRP A 84 -6.18 -1.36 -3.76
CA TRP A 84 -7.33 -1.49 -4.65
C TRP A 84 -7.53 -2.93 -5.10
N ALA A 85 -6.45 -3.64 -5.43
CA ALA A 85 -6.52 -5.07 -5.72
C ALA A 85 -7.00 -5.86 -4.49
N THR A 86 -6.50 -5.55 -3.30
CA THR A 86 -6.89 -6.23 -2.05
C THR A 86 -8.37 -6.02 -1.71
N ASP A 87 -8.88 -4.80 -1.89
CA ASP A 87 -10.30 -4.41 -1.78
C ASP A 87 -11.19 -5.24 -2.73
N LYS A 88 -10.70 -5.54 -3.93
CA LYS A 88 -11.42 -6.41 -4.88
C LYS A 88 -11.33 -7.90 -4.59
N LEU A 89 -10.29 -8.34 -3.88
CA LEU A 89 -10.10 -9.76 -3.53
C LEU A 89 -10.80 -10.15 -2.22
N ILE A 90 -11.08 -9.19 -1.32
CA ILE A 90 -11.64 -9.46 0.00
C ILE A 90 -12.93 -8.67 0.19
N ASP A 91 -14.07 -9.36 0.13
CA ASP A 91 -15.40 -8.76 0.30
C ASP A 91 -15.60 -8.06 1.67
N ASP A 92 -14.89 -8.52 2.70
CA ASP A 92 -14.95 -7.96 4.05
C ASP A 92 -14.05 -6.72 4.24
N PHE A 93 -13.26 -6.33 3.23
CA PHE A 93 -12.40 -5.15 3.22
C PHE A 93 -12.86 -4.19 2.12
N GLU A 94 -13.46 -3.08 2.52
CA GLU A 94 -14.03 -2.11 1.59
C GLU A 94 -13.35 -0.74 1.76
N ILE A 95 -12.80 -0.18 0.69
CA ILE A 95 -12.24 1.17 0.63
C ILE A 95 -13.19 2.09 -0.14
N ARG A 96 -13.86 2.99 0.58
CA ARG A 96 -14.78 3.98 0.00
C ARG A 96 -14.05 5.29 -0.31
N GLY A 97 -13.99 5.61 -1.60
CA GLY A 97 -13.50 6.87 -2.14
C GLY A 97 -11.98 6.90 -2.36
N LEU A 98 -11.57 7.64 -3.40
CA LEU A 98 -10.16 7.77 -3.79
C LEU A 98 -9.30 8.39 -2.68
N GLY A 99 -9.84 9.33 -1.90
CA GLY A 99 -9.11 9.96 -0.79
C GLY A 99 -8.71 8.97 0.30
N SER A 100 -9.62 8.05 0.67
CA SER A 100 -9.34 6.99 1.65
C SER A 100 -8.28 6.01 1.14
N LEU A 101 -8.33 5.70 -0.16
CA LEU A 101 -7.39 4.78 -0.79
C LEU A 101 -5.98 5.37 -0.84
N VAL A 102 -5.86 6.59 -1.36
CA VAL A 102 -4.58 7.30 -1.47
C VAL A 102 -4.01 7.63 -0.09
N GLY A 103 -4.84 8.06 0.86
CA GLY A 103 -4.38 8.36 2.21
C GLY A 103 -3.88 7.12 2.95
N THR A 104 -4.55 5.97 2.79
CA THR A 104 -4.09 4.71 3.37
C THR A 104 -2.80 4.24 2.71
N ALA A 105 -2.69 4.36 1.39
CA ALA A 105 -1.47 4.06 0.68
C ALA A 105 -0.30 4.98 1.08
N ALA A 106 -0.58 6.26 1.36
CA ALA A 106 0.41 7.20 1.87
C ALA A 106 0.88 6.80 3.26
N LEU A 107 -0.03 6.40 4.16
CA LEU A 107 0.31 5.86 5.47
C LEU A 107 1.18 4.61 5.38
N ILE A 108 0.85 3.66 4.50
CA ILE A 108 1.66 2.46 4.25
C ILE A 108 3.05 2.84 3.74
N SER A 109 3.12 3.76 2.79
CA SER A 109 4.38 4.22 2.21
C SER A 109 5.27 4.88 3.25
N PHE A 110 4.67 5.72 4.10
CA PHE A 110 5.37 6.41 5.19
C PHE A 110 5.84 5.42 6.25
N ALA A 111 4.98 4.49 6.69
CA ALA A 111 5.35 3.44 7.64
C ALA A 111 6.48 2.55 7.09
N GLY A 112 6.40 2.16 5.80
CA GLY A 112 7.41 1.36 5.13
C GLY A 112 8.76 2.08 4.95
N TRP A 113 8.77 3.41 4.93
CA TRP A 113 9.99 4.22 4.92
C TRP A 113 10.56 4.42 6.33
N LEU A 114 9.69 4.60 7.33
CA LEU A 114 10.06 4.92 8.71
C LEU A 114 10.54 3.69 9.50
N LEU A 115 9.82 2.57 9.41
CA LEU A 115 10.09 1.36 10.20
C LEU A 115 11.51 0.80 10.00
N PRO A 116 12.04 0.66 8.77
CA PRO A 116 13.40 0.16 8.55
C PRO A 116 14.52 1.12 9.01
N ARG A 117 14.18 2.36 9.40
CA ARG A 117 15.15 3.32 9.92
C ARG A 117 15.21 3.30 11.46
N ILE A 118 14.19 2.75 12.10
CA ILE A 118 14.06 2.69 13.56
C ILE A 118 14.48 1.31 14.09
N LEU A 119 14.27 0.25 13.31
CA LEU A 119 14.68 -1.14 13.57
C LEU A 119 15.98 -1.50 12.86
#